data_AF-A0A1D2M3R2-F1
#
_entry.id   AF-A0A1D2M3R2-F1
#
_cell.length_a   1.000
_cell.length_b   1.000
_cell.length_c   1.000
_cell.angle_alpha   90.00
_cell.angle_beta   90.00
_cell.angle_gamma   90.00
#
_symmetry.space_group_name_H-M   'P 1'
#
loop_
_entity.id
_entity.type
_entity.pdbx_description
1 polymer ?
#
loop_
_entity_poly.entity_id
_entity_poly.type
_entity_poly.pdbx_seq_one_letter_code
_entity_poly.pdbx_strand_id
1 'polypeptide(L)' 'MKCFSFVLVVLLLVNFMATITTAGPCMCLKLYTPVCGSDGKTYGNECELNCAVNENPGLTKIKDDECE' A
#
# COMPACT_ATOMS: atom_id res chain seq x y z
N MET A 1 20.10 31.05 22.38
CA MET A 1 20.69 29.70 22.20
C MET A 1 19.72 28.55 22.55
N LYS A 2 18.41 28.68 22.32
CA LYS A 2 17.41 27.60 22.51
C LYS A 2 16.65 27.25 21.22
N CYS A 3 16.55 28.20 20.28
CA CYS A 3 15.86 28.01 19.00
C CYS A 3 16.56 26.99 18.08
N PHE A 4 17.89 27.00 18.01
CA PHE A 4 18.66 26.06 17.18
C PHE A 4 18.49 24.60 17.63
N SER A 5 18.41 24.36 18.94
CA SER A 5 18.15 23.03 19.48
C SER A 5 16.72 22.56 19.17
N PHE A 6 15.73 23.46 19.25
CA PHE A 6 14.34 23.14 18.90
C PHE A 6 14.17 22.77 17.43
N VAL A 7 14.84 23.49 16.53
CA VAL A 7 14.84 23.19 15.08
C VAL A 7 15.44 21.81 14.80
N LEU A 8 16.55 21.47 15.46
CA LEU A 8 17.20 20.16 15.29
C LEU A 8 16.31 19.01 15.81
N VAL A 9 15.63 19.22 16.94
CA VAL A 9 14.67 18.24 17.49
C VAL A 9 13.49 18.04 16.52
N VAL A 10 12.92 19.11 15.98
CA VAL A 10 11.80 19.01 15.01
C VAL A 10 12.24 18.27 13.75
N LEU A 11 13.43 18.54 13.21
CA LEU A 11 13.95 17.83 12.02
C LEU A 11 14.17 16.34 12.28
N LEU A 12 14.70 15.97 13.45
CA LEU A 12 14.87 14.56 13.83
C LEU A 12 13.52 13.85 14.01
N LEU A 13 12.51 14.52 14.57
CA LEU A 13 11.15 13.99 14.72
C LEU A 13 10.43 13.87 13.37
N VAL A 14 10.60 14.82 12.44
CA VAL A 14 9.99 14.75 11.10
C VAL A 14 10.58 13.59 10.29
N ASN A 15 11.90 13.37 10.37
CA ASN A 15 12.53 12.20 9.76
C ASN A 15 12.04 10.88 10.37
N PHE A 16 11.78 10.88 11.68
CA PHE A 16 11.18 9.72 12.36
C PHE A 16 9.74 9.46 11.87
N MET A 17 8.89 10.48 11.78
CA MET A 17 7.53 10.36 11.24
C MET A 17 7.50 9.95 9.77
N ALA A 18 8.49 10.38 8.97
CA ALA A 18 8.61 10.00 7.56
C ALA A 18 8.88 8.50 7.35
N THR A 19 9.33 7.78 8.38
CA THR A 19 9.47 6.31 8.34
C THR A 19 8.18 5.56 8.72
N ILE A 20 7.15 6.27 9.19
CA ILE A 20 5.86 5.70 9.63
C ILE A 20 4.76 5.93 8.58
N THR A 21 5.08 6.42 7.38
CA THR A 21 4.11 6.45 6.26
C THR A 21 3.96 5.06 5.64
N THR A 22 3.57 4.09 6.46
CA THR A 22 3.16 2.76 6.02
C THR A 22 1.80 2.88 5.33
N ALA A 23 1.66 2.28 4.14
CA ALA A 23 0.41 2.19 3.40
C ALA A 23 -0.80 2.04 4.35
N GLY A 24 -1.78 2.94 4.21
CA GLY A 24 -2.97 2.94 5.05
C GLY A 24 -3.73 1.60 4.97
N PRO A 25 -4.60 1.29 5.94
CA PRO A 25 -5.35 0.04 5.93
C PRO A 25 -6.18 -0.08 4.64
N CYS A 26 -6.02 -1.21 3.94
CA CYS A 26 -6.83 -1.55 2.79
C CYS A 26 -8.29 -1.81 3.24
N MET A 27 -9.23 -0.99 2.76
CA MET A 27 -10.65 -1.18 3.00
C MET A 27 -11.35 -1.56 1.69
N CYS A 28 -11.69 -2.84 1.55
CA CYS A 28 -12.43 -3.36 0.41
C CYS A 28 -13.75 -3.99 0.86
N LEU A 29 -14.79 -3.83 0.05
CA LEU A 29 -16.00 -4.63 0.19
C LEU A 29 -15.68 -6.09 -0.16
N LYS A 30 -16.28 -7.04 0.56
CA LYS A 30 -16.18 -8.47 0.26
C LYS A 30 -17.13 -8.89 -0.87
N LEU A 31 -17.08 -8.15 -1.98
CA LEU A 31 -17.81 -8.49 -3.21
C LEU A 31 -16.93 -9.42 -4.04
N TYR A 32 -17.46 -10.58 -4.44
CA TYR A 32 -16.72 -11.53 -5.25
C TYR A 32 -16.90 -11.21 -6.74
N THR A 33 -15.87 -10.60 -7.32
CA THR A 33 -15.73 -10.28 -8.75
C THR A 33 -14.26 -10.52 -9.12
N PRO A 34 -13.86 -11.78 -9.30
CA PRO A 34 -12.44 -12.15 -9.27
C PRO A 34 -11.64 -11.55 -10.41
N VAL A 35 -10.36 -11.30 -10.16
CA VAL A 35 -9.39 -10.81 -11.14
C VAL A 35 -8.06 -11.55 -10.99
N CYS A 36 -7.34 -11.76 -12.09
CA CYS A 36 -6.04 -12.41 -12.09
C CYS A 36 -4.92 -11.36 -12.09
N GLY A 37 -4.01 -11.45 -11.12
CA GLY A 37 -2.84 -10.60 -11.01
C GLY A 37 -1.65 -11.11 -11.84
N SER A 38 -0.68 -10.23 -12.10
CA SER A 38 0.55 -10.55 -12.81
C SER A 38 1.50 -11.46 -12.06
N ASP A 39 1.22 -11.71 -10.78
CA ASP A 39 1.90 -12.70 -9.95
C ASP A 39 1.22 -14.09 -10.00
N GLY A 40 0.20 -14.26 -10.86
CA GLY A 40 -0.52 -15.53 -11.03
C GLY A 40 -1.51 -15.83 -9.90
N LYS A 41 -1.86 -14.84 -9.06
CA LYS A 41 -2.86 -15.01 -8.01
C LYS A 41 -4.22 -14.44 -8.40
N THR A 42 -5.27 -15.16 -8.04
CA THR A 42 -6.65 -14.66 -8.06
C THR A 42 -6.90 -13.76 -6.87
N TYR A 43 -7.41 -12.55 -7.11
CA TYR A 43 -7.89 -11.62 -6.10
C TYR A 43 -9.41 -11.60 -6.12
N GLY A 44 -10.06 -11.49 -4.95
CA GLY A 44 -11.52 -11.57 -4.85
C GLY A 44 -12.23 -10.42 -5.55
N ASN A 45 -11.55 -9.28 -5.71
CA ASN A 45 -11.96 -8.17 -6.55
C ASN A 45 -10.79 -7.23 -6.89
N GLU A 46 -11.06 -6.25 -7.75
CA GLU A 46 -10.08 -5.24 -8.16
C GLU A 46 -9.56 -4.39 -6.99
N CYS A 47 -10.38 -4.13 -5.97
CA CYS A 47 -9.93 -3.41 -4.77
C CYS A 47 -8.87 -4.22 -4.02
N GLU A 48 -9.10 -5.52 -3.81
CA GLU A 48 -8.13 -6.41 -3.16
C GLU A 48 -6.82 -6.52 -3.95
N LEU A 49 -6.88 -6.58 -5.29
CA LEU A 49 -5.69 -6.53 -6.15
C LEU A 49 -4.92 -5.22 -5.95
N ASN A 50 -5.61 -4.08 -6.00
CA ASN A 50 -4.99 -2.76 -5.83
C ASN A 50 -4.36 -2.60 -4.45
N CYS A 51 -4.94 -3.21 -3.42
CA CYS A 51 -4.36 -3.19 -2.10
C CYS A 51 -3.06 -3.99 -2.00
N ALA A 52 -2.99 -5.13 -2.69
CA ALA A 52 -1.78 -5.93 -2.75
C ALA A 52 -0.63 -5.22 -3.49
N VAL A 53 -0.89 -4.18 -4.29
CA VAL A 53 0.14 -3.33 -4.90
C VAL A 53 1.03 -2.65 -3.85
N ASN A 54 0.49 -2.36 -2.66
CA ASN A 54 1.29 -1.78 -1.58
C ASN A 54 2.41 -2.73 -1.11
N GLU A 55 2.17 -4.04 -1.19
CA GLU A 55 3.15 -5.09 -0.84
C GLU A 55 3.99 -5.49 -2.07
N ASN A 56 3.40 -5.42 -3.26
CA ASN A 56 4.04 -5.75 -4.53
C ASN A 56 3.80 -4.63 -5.56
N PRO A 57 4.67 -3.60 -5.62
CA PRO A 57 4.49 -2.47 -6.53
C PRO A 57 4.49 -2.81 -8.02
N GLY A 58 4.98 -4.01 -8.39
CA GLY A 58 4.96 -4.52 -9.77
C GLY A 58 3.70 -5.33 -10.11
N LEU A 59 2.76 -5.48 -9.18
CA LEU A 59 1.52 -6.20 -9.41
C LEU A 59 0.62 -5.41 -10.36
N THR A 60 0.17 -6.09 -11.41
CA THR A 60 -0.78 -5.55 -12.39
C THR A 60 -1.90 -6.54 -12.63
N LYS A 61 -3.06 -6.08 -13.08
CA LYS A 61 -4.18 -6.95 -13.48
C LYS A 61 -3.91 -7.53 -14.87
N ILE A 62 -4.00 -8.85 -15.02
CA ILE A 62 -3.92 -9.57 -16.30
C ILE A 62 -5.31 -9.71 -16.93
N LYS A 63 -6.30 -10.21 -16.19
CA LYS A 63 -7.66 -10.47 -16.70
C LYS A 63 -8.73 -10.27 -15.61
N ASP A 64 -9.94 -9.95 -16.05
CA ASP A 64 -11.14 -9.82 -15.21
C ASP A 64 -11.82 -11.18 -14.98
N ASP A 65 -11.03 -12.17 -14.57
CA ASP A 65 -11.44 -13.52 -14.20
C ASP A 65 -10.35 -14.18 -13.32
N GLU A 66 -10.63 -15.34 -12.73
CA GLU A 66 -9.66 -16.11 -11.94
C GLU A 66 -8.44 -16.55 -12.76
N CYS A 67 -7.27 -16.71 -12.12
CA CYS A 67 -6.11 -17.33 -12.77
C CYS A 67 -6.36 -18.83 -13.02
N GLU A 68 -5.78 -19.35 -14.10
CA GLU A 68 -5.86 -20.78 -14.51
C GLU A 68 -4.68 -21.60 -13.98
#